data_AF-A0A926HDW2-F1
#
_entry.id   AF-A0A926HDW2-F1
#
_cell.length_a   1.000
_cell.length_b   1.000
_cell.length_c   1.000
_cell.angle_alpha   90.00
_cell.angle_beta   90.00
_cell.angle_gamma   90.00
#
_symmetry.space_group_name_H-M   'P 1'
#
loop_
_entity.id
_entity.type
_entity.pdbx_description
1 polymer ?
#
loop_
_entity_poly.entity_id
_entity_poly.type
_entity_poly.pdbx_seq_one_letter_code
_entity_poly.pdbx_strand_id
1 'polypeptide(L)' 'MSECSERRSRVASRLDEHQVDALLVSAPSNIRYLSGFTGSNAALLISRDSATLFTDSRYTIQAAEQADCPVIIVSGP' A
#
# COMPACT_ATOMS: atom_id res chain seq x y z
N MET A 1 3.70 -2.58 16.39
CA MET A 1 3.33 -2.80 14.99
C MET A 1 1.94 -2.25 14.79
N SER A 2 1.68 -1.57 13.68
CA SER A 2 0.36 -1.05 13.32
C SER A 2 -0.54 -2.17 12.79
N GLU A 3 -1.86 -2.03 12.96
CA GLU A 3 -2.83 -3.02 12.48
C GLU A 3 -2.74 -3.25 10.95
N CYS A 4 -2.45 -2.20 10.18
CA CYS A 4 -2.22 -2.30 8.73
C CYS A 4 -0.98 -3.12 8.38
N SER A 5 0.09 -3.09 9.20
CA SER A 5 1.28 -3.93 9.01
C SER A 5 0.96 -5.42 9.17
N GLU A 6 0.17 -5.78 10.19
CA GLU A 6 -0.26 -7.17 10.40
C GLU A 6 -1.12 -7.69 9.24
N ARG A 7 -2.03 -6.85 8.72
CA ARG A 7 -2.86 -7.19 7.55
C ARG A 7 -1.99 -7.41 6.31
N ARG A 8 -0.99 -6.56 6.07
CA ARG A 8 -0.04 -6.72 4.96
C ARG A 8 0.80 -7.99 5.10
N SER A 9 1.25 -8.33 6.31
CA SER A 9 1.98 -9.58 6.57
C SER A 9 1.16 -10.83 6.20
N ARG A 10 -0.14 -10.84 6.53
CA ARG A 10 -1.06 -11.94 6.13
C ARG A 10 -1.28 -12.03 4.61
N VAL A 11 -1.20 -10.91 3.90
CA VAL A 11 -1.25 -10.91 2.42
C VAL A 11 0.06 -11.44 1.86
N ALA A 12 1.20 -10.94 2.37
CA ALA A 12 2.53 -11.35 1.94
C ALA A 12 2.76 -12.86 2.12
N SER A 13 2.27 -13.45 3.22
CA SER A 13 2.40 -14.90 3.46
C SER A 13 1.66 -15.78 2.46
N ARG A 14 0.71 -15.23 1.69
CA ARG A 14 -0.07 -15.94 0.67
C ARG A 14 0.47 -15.78 -0.75
N LEU A 15 1.46 -14.90 -0.96
CA LEU A 15 2.04 -14.69 -2.29
C LEU A 15 2.66 -15.98 -2.83
N ASP A 16 3.30 -16.77 -1.95
CA ASP A 16 3.92 -18.06 -2.26
C ASP A 16 2.89 -19.10 -2.70
N GLU A 17 1.73 -19.16 -2.02
CA GLU A 17 0.62 -20.05 -2.37
C GLU A 17 0.09 -19.79 -3.78
N HIS A 18 0.20 -18.54 -4.23
CA HIS A 18 -0.23 -18.09 -5.56
C HIS A 18 0.91 -18.01 -6.59
N GLN A 19 2.14 -18.37 -6.22
CA GLN A 19 3.32 -18.32 -7.10
C GLN A 19 3.53 -16.94 -7.75
N VAL A 20 3.31 -15.87 -6.98
CA VAL A 20 3.52 -14.48 -7.43
C VAL A 20 4.57 -13.78 -6.57
N ASP A 21 5.34 -12.87 -7.18
CA ASP A 21 6.37 -12.11 -6.46
C ASP A 21 5.79 -10.91 -5.71
N ALA A 22 4.70 -10.33 -6.22
CA ALA A 22 4.06 -9.16 -5.66
C ALA A 22 2.57 -9.07 -6.04
N LEU A 23 1.83 -8.30 -5.25
CA LEU A 23 0.44 -7.92 -5.48
C LEU A 23 0.33 -6.41 -5.63
N LEU A 24 -0.25 -5.96 -6.74
CA LEU A 24 -0.65 -4.57 -6.93
C LEU A 24 -2.12 -4.39 -6.52
N VAL A 25 -2.37 -3.51 -5.55
CA VAL A 25 -3.71 -3.20 -5.03
C VAL A 25 -4.11 -1.80 -5.49
N SER A 26 -5.18 -1.71 -6.27
CA SER A 26 -5.70 -0.44 -6.83
C SER A 26 -7.09 -0.06 -6.30
N ALA A 27 -7.82 -0.99 -5.67
CA ALA A 27 -9.14 -0.71 -5.12
C ALA A 27 -9.03 0.18 -3.87
N PRO A 28 -9.70 1.36 -3.80
CA PRO A 28 -9.57 2.29 -2.68
C PRO A 28 -9.92 1.69 -1.30
N SER A 29 -10.92 0.83 -1.25
CA SER A 29 -11.30 0.11 -0.02
C SER A 29 -10.18 -0.79 0.51
N ASN A 30 -9.48 -1.48 -0.39
CA ASN A 30 -8.39 -2.38 -0.04
C ASN A 30 -7.13 -1.59 0.33
N ILE A 31 -6.84 -0.49 -0.39
CA ILE A 31 -5.74 0.42 -0.04
C ILE A 31 -5.94 0.95 1.37
N ARG A 32 -7.15 1.45 1.69
CA ARG A 32 -7.47 1.93 3.03
C ARG A 32 -7.32 0.83 4.09
N TYR A 33 -7.81 -0.37 3.80
CA TYR A 33 -7.69 -1.50 4.72
C TYR A 33 -6.24 -1.91 5.01
N LEU A 34 -5.36 -1.86 4.00
CA LEU A 34 -3.99 -2.35 4.07
C LEU A 34 -2.94 -1.28 4.41
N SER A 35 -3.26 0.01 4.25
CA SER A 35 -2.31 1.11 4.49
C SER A 35 -2.83 2.21 5.40
N GLY A 36 -4.14 2.26 5.68
CA GLY A 36 -4.76 3.39 6.40
C GLY A 36 -5.02 4.62 5.53
N PHE A 37 -4.42 4.71 4.33
CA PHE A 37 -4.58 5.85 3.43
C PHE A 37 -6.02 5.97 2.89
N THR A 38 -6.58 7.17 3.00
CA THR A 38 -7.98 7.45 2.63
C THR A 38 -8.13 8.35 1.40
N GLY A 39 -7.03 8.72 0.74
CA GLY A 39 -7.08 9.51 -0.48
C GLY A 39 -7.71 8.74 -1.65
N SER A 40 -8.23 9.47 -2.62
CA SER A 40 -8.98 8.89 -3.74
C SER A 40 -8.10 8.43 -4.91
N ASN A 41 -6.79 8.64 -4.85
CA ASN A 41 -5.86 8.19 -5.89
C ASN A 41 -4.60 7.60 -5.27
N ALA A 42 -4.48 6.28 -5.32
CA ALA A 42 -3.27 5.58 -4.92
C ALA A 42 -3.21 4.17 -5.52
N ALA A 43 -2.02 3.59 -5.49
CA ALA A 43 -1.80 2.16 -5.67
C ALA A 43 -0.87 1.66 -4.56
N LEU A 44 -1.10 0.45 -4.05
CA LEU A 44 -0.25 -0.17 -3.04
C LEU A 44 0.40 -1.41 -3.64
N LEU A 45 1.72 -1.46 -3.65
CA LEU A 45 2.48 -2.64 -4.03
C LEU A 45 2.87 -3.40 -2.76
N ILE A 46 2.55 -4.69 -2.69
CA ILE A 46 2.96 -5.57 -1.59
C ILE A 46 3.82 -6.68 -2.20
N SER A 47 5.03 -6.84 -1.68
CA SER A 47 5.91 -7.97 -1.94
C SER A 47 6.11 -8.80 -0.67
N ARG A 48 6.94 -9.85 -0.73
CA ARG A 48 7.25 -10.70 0.42
C ARG A 48 7.77 -9.91 1.63
N ASP A 49 8.63 -8.93 1.39
CA ASP A 49 9.38 -8.24 2.44
C ASP A 49 9.05 -6.75 2.55
N SER A 50 8.22 -6.22 1.67
CA SER A 50 7.94 -4.78 1.61
C SER A 50 6.53 -4.44 1.16
N ALA A 51 6.10 -3.24 1.54
CA ALA A 51 4.90 -2.62 1.00
C ALA A 51 5.19 -1.15 0.69
N THR A 52 4.72 -0.64 -0.44
CA THR A 52 4.94 0.74 -0.88
C THR A 52 3.67 1.34 -1.44
N LEU A 53 3.26 2.47 -0.87
CA LEU A 53 2.11 3.24 -1.33
C LEU A 53 2.58 4.27 -2.37
N PHE A 54 1.95 4.27 -3.54
CA PHE A 54 2.15 5.24 -4.59
C PHE A 54 0.94 6.17 -4.62
N THR A 55 1.17 7.47 -4.64
CA THR A 55 0.11 8.48 -4.79
C THR A 55 0.66 9.72 -5.50
N ASP A 56 -0.21 10.66 -5.86
CA ASP A 56 0.20 11.92 -6.48
C ASP A 56 0.45 13.02 -5.44
N SER A 57 1.06 14.12 -5.90
CA SER A 57 1.54 15.20 -5.03
C SER A 57 0.44 15.89 -4.20
N ARG A 58 -0.83 15.80 -4.61
CA ARG A 58 -1.97 16.36 -3.84
C ARG A 58 -2.11 15.70 -2.47
N TYR A 59 -1.64 14.46 -2.33
CA TYR A 59 -1.79 13.67 -1.12
C TYR A 59 -0.51 13.56 -0.29
N THR A 60 0.55 14.29 -0.62
CA THR A 60 1.86 14.18 0.06
C THR A 60 1.76 14.23 1.58
N ILE A 61 1.09 15.25 2.12
CA ILE A 61 0.94 15.44 3.57
C ILE A 61 0.05 14.34 4.17
N GLN A 62 -1.11 14.12 3.55
CA GLN A 62 -2.06 13.11 4.02
C GLN A 62 -1.47 11.69 4.05
N ALA A 63 -0.68 11.32 3.04
CA ALA A 63 -0.06 10.01 2.96
C ALA A 63 1.02 9.84 4.04
N ALA A 64 1.80 10.89 4.34
CA ALA A 64 2.78 10.86 5.42
C ALA A 64 2.15 10.70 6.82
N GLU A 65 0.94 11.23 7.02
CA GLU A 65 0.22 11.12 8.29
C GLU A 65 -0.57 9.81 8.45
N GLN A 66 -1.12 9.28 7.34
CA GLN A 66 -2.04 8.14 7.38
C GLN A 66 -1.37 6.79 7.10
N ALA A 67 -0.30 6.77 6.30
CA ALA A 67 0.33 5.53 5.85
C ALA A 67 1.45 5.09 6.81
N ASP A 68 1.46 3.80 7.10
CA ASP A 68 2.48 3.12 7.90
C ASP A 68 3.45 2.28 7.01
N CYS A 69 3.55 2.66 5.74
CA CYS A 69 4.53 2.16 4.76
C CYS A 69 5.28 3.33 4.13
N PRO A 70 6.43 3.06 3.49
CA PRO A 70 7.02 3.96 2.52
C PRO A 70 5.98 4.48 1.51
N VAL A 71 5.98 5.80 1.32
CA VAL A 71 5.15 6.49 0.34
C VAL A 71 6.05 7.04 -0.76
N ILE A 72 5.70 6.77 -2.02
CA ILE A 72 6.34 7.34 -3.19
C ILE A 72 5.36 8.28 -3.87
N ILE A 73 5.78 9.54 -4.04
CA ILE A 73 5.03 10.53 -4.81
C ILE A 73 5.36 10.36 -6.28
N VAL A 74 4.35 10.04 -7.07
CA VAL A 74 4.46 9.82 -8.50
C VAL A 74 3.92 11.05 -9.23
N SER A 75 4.72 11.59 -10.14
CA SER A 75 4.26 12.57 -11.12
C SER A 75 3.66 11.83 -12.32
N GLY A 76 2.52 12.30 -12.81
CA GLY A 76 1.98 11.81 -14.09
C GLY A 76 2.96 12.04 -15.24
N PRO A 77 2.76 11.36 -16.39
CA PRO A 77 3.53 11.62 -17.60
C PRO A 77 3.45 13.09 -18.04
#